data_AF-A0A3B9I331-F1
#
_entry.id   AF-A0A3B9I331-F1
#
_cell.length_a   1.000
_cell.length_b   1.000
_cell.length_c   1.000
_cell.angle_alpha   90.00
_cell.angle_beta   90.00
_cell.angle_gamma   90.00
#
_symmetry.space_group_name_H-M   'P 1'
#
loop_
_entity.id
_entity.type
_entity.pdbx_description
1 polymer ?
#
loop_
_entity_poly.entity_id
_entity_poly.type
_entity_poly.pdbx_seq_one_letter_code
_entity_poly.pdbx_strand_id
1 'polypeptide(L)'
;MKRLLILMLILVVIGLRPVTAFSEEILPIDSIALHIGSPLILDGDTMKSLDSDNPDVVPVIHKDRTLVPLRAISEHFGAIVSYNETTREASISFNGKTFIFPIDKNYYKVMESGMLQETVTFDTESLIIENRTMVPLRTICEDVLGKVVGYDSKVITVSLKPIVLDTVMVNELKTKIGQAIKVNSMMELNKIMSGMTLYATERDSKNESLAPSAGDYTSTNEQVAGVSEADVIKTDGKYIYVALGKSIKIYLANNGNPILTDEIVMSVDPNTGQYIQLTEIYADKERLVVLGTRNSYYDWIRPIPEPMENIERSIMPYWENKSYTYCGVYSIDQNGKSQLIKELEIEGSLLSSRKINNVVYLVTNKYLYYNADPGNIIPTFRDTTKSKDFMQIPIDKIMYYPNRLSS
;
A
#
# COMPACT_ATOMS: atom_id res chain seq x y z
N MET A 1 61.81 -2.98 -39.47
CA MET A 1 61.41 -3.24 -38.07
C MET A 1 59.90 -3.13 -37.98
N LYS A 2 59.23 -4.24 -37.62
CA LYS A 2 57.85 -4.38 -37.07
C LYS A 2 56.73 -3.64 -37.84
N ARG A 3 55.79 -4.23 -38.61
CA ARG A 3 55.11 -5.54 -38.58
C ARG A 3 54.81 -6.05 -37.17
N LEU A 4 53.86 -5.40 -36.49
CA LEU A 4 52.93 -5.95 -35.49
C LEU A 4 52.09 -4.78 -34.97
N LEU A 5 50.82 -5.00 -34.63
CA LEU A 5 49.84 -4.04 -34.07
C LEU A 5 48.95 -3.26 -35.04
N ILE A 6 48.46 -3.89 -36.10
CA ILE A 6 47.13 -3.58 -36.66
C ILE A 6 46.45 -4.91 -36.95
N LEU A 7 46.19 -5.69 -35.90
CA LEU A 7 45.34 -6.89 -35.98
C LEU A 7 44.87 -7.29 -34.58
N MET A 8 44.17 -6.38 -33.89
CA MET A 8 43.36 -6.76 -32.73
C MET A 8 42.18 -5.78 -32.54
N LEU A 9 41.41 -5.58 -33.62
CA LEU A 9 40.07 -4.96 -33.54
C LEU A 9 39.09 -5.63 -34.52
N ILE A 10 39.25 -6.95 -34.72
CA ILE A 10 38.30 -7.78 -35.45
C ILE A 10 38.25 -9.13 -34.71
N LEU A 11 37.61 -9.16 -33.53
CA LEU A 11 37.03 -10.41 -32.98
C LEU A 11 36.13 -10.22 -31.73
N VAL A 12 35.20 -9.25 -31.71
CA VAL A 12 34.03 -9.33 -30.79
C VAL A 12 32.81 -8.72 -31.46
N VAL A 13 32.37 -9.32 -32.58
CA VAL A 13 31.00 -9.15 -33.09
C VAL A 13 30.46 -10.56 -33.38
N ILE A 14 30.38 -11.37 -32.32
CA ILE A 14 29.63 -12.62 -32.33
C ILE A 14 28.50 -12.43 -31.33
N GLY A 15 27.29 -12.20 -31.87
CA GLY A 15 26.08 -12.71 -31.25
C GLY A 15 25.52 -11.98 -30.03
N LEU A 16 25.40 -10.66 -30.05
CA LEU A 16 24.28 -10.03 -29.31
C LEU A 16 23.03 -10.20 -30.18
N ARG A 17 22.45 -11.41 -30.15
CA ARG A 17 21.02 -11.51 -30.45
C ARG A 17 20.33 -10.66 -29.38
N PRO A 18 19.41 -9.75 -29.75
CA PRO A 18 18.51 -9.22 -28.73
C PRO A 18 17.82 -10.45 -28.14
N VAL A 19 18.09 -10.73 -26.86
CA VAL A 19 17.19 -11.57 -26.08
C VAL A 19 15.94 -10.71 -25.97
N THR A 20 15.03 -10.88 -26.92
CA THR A 20 13.65 -10.46 -26.69
C THR A 20 13.18 -11.31 -25.53
N ALA A 21 13.27 -10.77 -24.32
CA ALA A 21 12.51 -11.27 -23.20
C ALA A 21 11.05 -11.01 -23.55
N PHE A 22 10.44 -11.91 -24.31
CA PHE A 22 9.00 -12.06 -24.30
C PHE A 22 8.70 -12.60 -22.91
N SER A 23 8.18 -11.76 -22.01
CA SER A 23 7.49 -12.30 -20.85
C SER A 23 6.32 -13.09 -21.41
N GLU A 24 6.35 -14.39 -21.22
CA GLU A 24 5.21 -15.24 -21.56
C GLU A 24 4.00 -14.71 -20.77
N GLU A 25 2.92 -14.34 -21.46
CA GLU A 25 1.72 -13.86 -20.80
C GLU A 25 1.17 -14.98 -19.91
N ILE A 26 1.15 -14.75 -18.59
CA ILE A 26 0.73 -15.75 -17.60
C ILE A 26 -0.73 -16.13 -17.82
N LEU A 27 -1.56 -15.18 -18.24
CA LEU A 27 -2.98 -15.34 -18.45
C LEU A 27 -3.35 -14.95 -19.89
N PRO A 28 -4.30 -15.67 -20.53
CA PRO A 28 -4.86 -15.24 -21.80
C PRO A 28 -5.48 -13.83 -21.72
N ILE A 29 -5.51 -13.15 -22.86
CA ILE A 29 -6.28 -11.91 -23.04
C ILE A 29 -7.76 -12.16 -22.68
N ASP A 30 -8.41 -11.18 -22.04
CA ASP A 30 -9.78 -11.25 -21.48
C ASP A 30 -9.97 -12.30 -20.37
N SER A 31 -8.94 -12.51 -19.55
CA SER A 31 -9.04 -13.30 -18.34
C SER A 31 -8.49 -12.57 -17.12
N ILE A 32 -9.04 -12.93 -15.96
CA ILE A 32 -8.60 -12.40 -14.67
C ILE A 32 -8.16 -13.52 -13.76
N ALA A 33 -7.26 -13.19 -12.83
CA ALA A 33 -6.98 -14.00 -11.66
C ALA A 33 -7.19 -13.20 -10.37
N LEU A 34 -7.69 -13.91 -9.36
CA LEU A 34 -7.93 -13.42 -8.01
C LEU A 34 -7.25 -14.34 -7.00
N HIS A 35 -6.95 -13.81 -5.83
CA HIS A 35 -6.50 -14.61 -4.69
C HIS A 35 -7.43 -14.37 -3.50
N ILE A 36 -7.87 -15.43 -2.83
CA ILE A 36 -8.73 -15.32 -1.65
C ILE A 36 -8.02 -14.51 -0.56
N GLY A 37 -8.70 -13.48 -0.05
CA GLY A 37 -8.17 -12.58 0.98
C GLY A 37 -7.22 -11.49 0.48
N SER A 38 -7.02 -11.36 -0.84
CA SER A 38 -6.22 -10.29 -1.44
C SER A 38 -7.10 -9.22 -2.11
N PRO A 39 -6.77 -7.93 -1.95
CA PRO A 39 -7.45 -6.83 -2.65
C PRO A 39 -6.90 -6.59 -4.06
N LEU A 40 -6.07 -7.49 -4.57
CA LEU A 40 -5.43 -7.40 -5.88
C LEU A 40 -6.08 -8.33 -6.89
N ILE A 41 -6.17 -7.86 -8.13
CA ILE A 41 -6.62 -8.62 -9.30
C ILE A 41 -5.52 -8.56 -10.37
N LEU A 42 -5.33 -9.67 -11.08
CA LEU A 42 -4.52 -9.72 -12.28
C LEU A 42 -5.47 -9.72 -13.48
N ASP A 43 -5.30 -8.75 -14.38
CA ASP A 43 -6.06 -8.59 -15.61
C ASP A 43 -5.10 -8.79 -16.79
N GLY A 44 -5.17 -9.96 -17.44
CA GLY A 44 -4.08 -10.45 -18.28
C GLY A 44 -2.77 -10.52 -17.48
N ASP A 45 -1.79 -9.69 -17.82
CA ASP A 45 -0.53 -9.56 -17.06
C ASP A 45 -0.47 -8.31 -16.15
N THR A 46 -1.51 -7.47 -16.17
CA THR A 46 -1.53 -6.20 -15.44
C THR A 46 -2.13 -6.37 -14.05
N MET A 47 -1.35 -6.09 -13.01
CA MET A 47 -1.84 -6.08 -11.63
C MET A 47 -2.59 -4.77 -11.34
N LYS A 48 -3.79 -4.89 -10.77
CA LYS A 48 -4.65 -3.76 -10.40
C LYS A 48 -5.28 -4.02 -9.03
N SER A 49 -5.87 -2.98 -8.44
CA SER A 49 -6.75 -3.17 -7.29
C SER A 49 -8.08 -3.79 -7.73
N LEU A 50 -8.60 -4.72 -6.93
CA LEU A 50 -9.90 -5.33 -7.15
C LEU A 50 -11.04 -4.29 -7.07
N ASP A 51 -10.91 -3.32 -6.16
CA ASP A 51 -11.85 -2.22 -6.01
C ASP A 51 -11.05 -0.94 -5.81
N SER A 52 -10.98 -0.11 -6.85
CA SER A 52 -10.17 1.11 -6.87
C SER A 52 -10.55 2.10 -5.78
N ASP A 53 -11.80 2.07 -5.32
CA ASP A 53 -12.33 3.00 -4.34
C ASP A 53 -12.24 2.45 -2.91
N ASN A 54 -12.12 1.13 -2.75
CA ASN A 54 -12.05 0.48 -1.45
C ASN A 54 -11.03 -0.68 -1.40
N PRO A 55 -9.79 -0.44 -0.96
CA PRO A 55 -8.75 -1.46 -0.87
C PRO A 55 -9.01 -2.51 0.22
N ASP A 56 -10.05 -2.35 1.04
CA ASP A 56 -10.44 -3.34 2.03
C ASP A 56 -11.24 -4.52 1.46
N VAL A 57 -11.76 -4.36 0.25
CA VAL A 57 -12.61 -5.34 -0.42
C VAL A 57 -11.74 -6.47 -0.98
N VAL A 58 -12.01 -7.70 -0.55
CA VAL A 58 -11.28 -8.90 -0.96
C VAL A 58 -12.25 -10.05 -1.27
N PRO A 59 -11.87 -11.04 -2.09
CA PRO A 59 -12.62 -12.29 -2.21
C PRO A 59 -12.60 -13.02 -0.87
N VAL A 60 -13.76 -13.45 -0.37
CA VAL A 60 -13.90 -14.12 0.94
C VAL A 60 -14.59 -15.47 0.79
N ILE A 61 -14.29 -16.40 1.71
CA ILE A 61 -15.03 -17.66 1.82
C ILE A 61 -16.14 -17.45 2.84
N HIS A 62 -17.39 -17.67 2.42
CA HIS A 62 -18.56 -17.68 3.29
C HIS A 62 -19.40 -18.91 2.96
N LYS A 63 -19.69 -19.75 3.97
CA LYS A 63 -20.44 -21.01 3.81
C LYS A 63 -19.91 -21.88 2.65
N ASP A 64 -18.59 -22.11 2.62
CA ASP A 64 -17.92 -22.89 1.57
C ASP A 64 -18.12 -22.36 0.14
N ARG A 65 -18.45 -21.07 -0.01
CA ARG A 65 -18.55 -20.38 -1.29
C ARG A 65 -17.65 -19.15 -1.30
N THR A 66 -16.96 -18.94 -2.40
CA THR A 66 -16.20 -17.71 -2.61
C THR A 66 -17.17 -16.60 -2.99
N LEU A 67 -17.27 -15.57 -2.15
CA LEU A 67 -17.97 -14.33 -2.47
C LEU A 67 -16.98 -13.31 -3.01
N VAL A 68 -17.43 -12.56 -4.01
CA VAL A 68 -16.65 -11.50 -4.67
C VAL A 68 -17.49 -10.24 -4.85
N PRO A 69 -16.87 -9.05 -4.94
CA PRO A 69 -17.58 -7.80 -5.20
C PRO A 69 -18.27 -7.86 -6.56
N LEU A 70 -19.60 -7.80 -6.55
CA LEU A 70 -20.43 -7.94 -7.74
C LEU A 70 -20.07 -6.92 -8.81
N ARG A 71 -19.85 -5.65 -8.42
CA ARG A 71 -19.50 -4.58 -9.34
C ARG A 71 -18.17 -4.83 -10.04
N ALA A 72 -17.10 -5.02 -9.27
CA ALA A 72 -15.75 -5.15 -9.81
C ALA A 72 -15.63 -6.29 -10.82
N ILE A 73 -16.24 -7.45 -10.54
CA ILE A 73 -16.19 -8.60 -11.44
C ILE A 73 -17.07 -8.37 -12.68
N SER A 74 -18.28 -7.85 -12.51
CA SER A 74 -19.22 -7.69 -13.62
C SER A 74 -18.80 -6.60 -14.59
N GLU A 75 -18.38 -5.43 -14.08
CA GLU A 75 -17.93 -4.30 -14.91
C GLU A 75 -16.64 -4.61 -15.65
N HIS A 76 -15.75 -5.41 -15.06
CA HIS A 76 -14.55 -5.89 -15.74
C HIS A 76 -14.89 -6.63 -17.05
N PHE A 77 -15.95 -7.45 -17.04
CA PHE A 77 -16.42 -8.16 -18.24
C PHE A 77 -17.45 -7.38 -19.08
N GLY A 78 -17.55 -6.06 -18.87
CA GLY A 78 -18.36 -5.16 -19.70
C GLY A 78 -19.84 -5.11 -19.33
N ALA A 79 -20.25 -5.66 -18.18
CA ALA A 79 -21.61 -5.50 -17.69
C ALA A 79 -21.78 -4.15 -16.97
N ILE A 80 -23.01 -3.64 -16.91
CA ILE A 80 -23.34 -2.41 -16.19
C ILE A 80 -23.96 -2.77 -14.85
N VAL A 81 -23.47 -2.19 -13.76
CA VAL A 81 -23.96 -2.48 -12.42
C VAL A 81 -24.65 -1.27 -11.79
N SER A 82 -25.79 -1.50 -11.16
CA SER A 82 -26.50 -0.50 -10.36
C SER A 82 -26.91 -1.07 -9.01
N TYR A 83 -27.17 -0.18 -8.05
CA TYR A 83 -27.66 -0.55 -6.73
C TYR A 83 -28.83 0.36 -6.36
N ASN A 84 -29.93 -0.23 -5.89
CA ASN A 84 -31.07 0.49 -5.36
C ASN A 84 -31.05 0.38 -3.83
N GLU A 85 -30.76 1.50 -3.16
CA GLU A 85 -30.70 1.56 -1.69
C GLU A 85 -32.07 1.34 -1.02
N THR A 86 -33.15 1.79 -1.67
CA THR A 86 -34.51 1.70 -1.12
C THR A 86 -35.01 0.25 -1.09
N THR A 87 -34.80 -0.49 -2.18
CA THR A 87 -35.20 -1.91 -2.26
C THR A 87 -34.12 -2.87 -1.78
N ARG A 88 -32.89 -2.37 -1.51
CA ARG A 88 -31.69 -3.16 -1.23
C ARG A 88 -31.47 -4.24 -2.28
N GLU A 89 -31.39 -3.82 -3.54
CA GLU A 89 -31.19 -4.71 -4.69
C GLU A 89 -30.01 -4.22 -5.55
N ALA A 90 -29.05 -5.10 -5.81
CA ALA A 90 -28.03 -4.89 -6.82
C ALA A 90 -28.52 -5.44 -8.16
N SER A 91 -28.16 -4.80 -9.26
CA SER A 91 -28.56 -5.24 -10.60
C SER A 91 -27.39 -5.24 -11.57
N ILE A 92 -27.26 -6.31 -12.35
CA ILE A 92 -26.32 -6.43 -13.46
C ILE A 92 -27.12 -6.35 -14.76
N SER A 93 -26.75 -5.47 -15.69
CA SER A 93 -27.27 -5.44 -17.05
C SER A 93 -26.21 -5.96 -18.02
N PHE A 94 -26.50 -7.06 -18.69
CA PHE A 94 -25.57 -7.73 -19.59
C PHE A 94 -26.33 -8.45 -20.70
N ASN A 95 -25.88 -8.31 -21.95
CA ASN A 95 -26.48 -8.96 -23.14
C ASN A 95 -28.01 -8.83 -23.24
N GLY A 96 -28.57 -7.65 -22.93
CA GLY A 96 -30.01 -7.37 -23.03
C GLY A 96 -30.87 -7.92 -21.88
N LYS A 97 -30.25 -8.60 -20.89
CA LYS A 97 -30.90 -9.09 -19.68
C LYS A 97 -30.49 -8.27 -18.47
N THR A 98 -31.38 -8.19 -17.48
CA THR A 98 -31.09 -7.59 -16.17
C THR A 98 -31.24 -8.65 -15.09
N PHE A 99 -30.17 -8.84 -14.32
CA PHE A 99 -30.10 -9.80 -13.22
C PHE A 99 -30.15 -9.04 -11.90
N ILE A 100 -31.21 -9.25 -11.12
CA ILE A 100 -31.47 -8.52 -9.87
C ILE A 100 -31.14 -9.42 -8.69
N PHE A 101 -30.22 -8.98 -7.84
CA PHE A 101 -29.74 -9.64 -6.63
C PHE A 101 -30.22 -8.89 -5.39
N PRO A 102 -31.30 -9.35 -4.73
CA PRO A 102 -31.72 -8.79 -3.46
C PRO A 102 -30.73 -9.14 -2.35
N ILE A 103 -30.39 -8.16 -1.51
CA ILE A 103 -29.48 -8.37 -0.38
C ILE A 103 -30.15 -9.27 0.67
N ASP A 104 -29.34 -10.11 1.33
CA ASP A 104 -29.73 -11.12 2.31
C ASP A 104 -30.63 -12.22 1.74
N LYS A 105 -30.64 -12.40 0.42
CA LYS A 105 -31.34 -13.47 -0.29
C LYS A 105 -30.37 -14.33 -1.09
N ASN A 106 -30.73 -15.59 -1.26
CA ASN A 106 -29.96 -16.61 -1.97
C ASN A 106 -30.54 -16.91 -3.37
N TYR A 107 -31.10 -15.88 -4.01
CA TYR A 107 -31.63 -15.99 -5.36
C TYR A 107 -31.40 -14.68 -6.12
N TYR A 108 -31.40 -14.77 -7.44
CA TYR A 108 -31.49 -13.61 -8.33
C TYR A 108 -32.66 -13.76 -9.28
N LYS A 109 -33.19 -12.63 -9.75
CA LYS A 109 -34.27 -12.57 -10.74
C LYS A 109 -33.69 -12.22 -12.10
N VAL A 110 -34.14 -12.90 -13.15
CA VAL A 110 -33.79 -12.59 -14.54
C VAL A 110 -34.94 -11.81 -15.15
N MET A 111 -34.64 -10.59 -15.59
CA MET A 111 -35.58 -9.72 -16.28
C MET A 111 -35.15 -9.58 -17.75
N GLU A 112 -36.10 -9.71 -18.67
CA GLU A 112 -35.89 -9.49 -20.10
C GLU A 112 -37.10 -8.74 -20.65
N SER A 113 -36.85 -7.66 -21.41
CA SER A 113 -37.89 -6.74 -21.89
C SER A 113 -38.83 -6.24 -20.78
N GLY A 114 -38.30 -6.05 -19.56
CA GLY A 114 -39.07 -5.57 -18.39
C GLY A 114 -39.95 -6.63 -17.72
N MET A 115 -39.97 -7.87 -18.22
CA MET A 115 -40.74 -8.97 -17.62
C MET A 115 -39.82 -9.95 -16.90
N LEU A 116 -40.29 -10.44 -15.74
CA LEU A 116 -39.62 -11.51 -15.01
C LEU A 116 -39.69 -12.80 -15.82
N GLN A 117 -38.54 -13.35 -16.17
CA GLN A 117 -38.43 -14.62 -16.88
C GLN A 117 -38.34 -15.77 -15.90
N GLU A 118 -37.40 -15.66 -14.95
CA GLU A 118 -37.11 -16.72 -13.99
C GLU A 118 -36.53 -16.16 -12.70
N THR A 119 -36.55 -16.99 -11.66
CA THR A 119 -35.85 -16.75 -10.39
C THR A 119 -34.94 -17.95 -10.15
N VAL A 120 -33.64 -17.69 -10.04
CA VAL A 120 -32.62 -18.72 -9.90
C VAL A 120 -32.05 -18.65 -8.50
N THR A 121 -32.09 -19.77 -7.79
CA THR A 121 -31.54 -19.90 -6.43
C THR A 121 -30.10 -20.39 -6.46
N PHE A 122 -29.32 -19.99 -5.47
CA PHE A 122 -27.95 -20.45 -5.26
C PHE A 122 -27.71 -20.73 -3.76
N ASP A 123 -26.57 -21.36 -3.44
CA ASP A 123 -26.35 -22.03 -2.15
C ASP A 123 -26.09 -21.08 -0.96
N THR A 124 -25.80 -19.81 -1.23
CA THR A 124 -25.45 -18.81 -0.22
C THR A 124 -26.17 -17.49 -0.51
N GLU A 125 -26.25 -16.57 0.42
CA GLU A 125 -26.91 -15.28 0.24
C GLU A 125 -25.99 -14.22 -0.41
N SER A 126 -26.60 -13.23 -1.07
CA SER A 126 -25.92 -11.97 -1.44
C SER A 126 -25.78 -11.11 -0.18
N LEU A 127 -24.58 -10.65 0.13
CA LEU A 127 -24.29 -9.93 1.37
C LEU A 127 -23.74 -8.54 1.09
N ILE A 128 -23.79 -7.66 2.10
CA ILE A 128 -22.98 -6.45 2.11
C ILE A 128 -21.79 -6.66 3.05
N ILE A 129 -20.58 -6.60 2.51
CA ILE A 129 -19.31 -6.69 3.26
C ILE A 129 -18.43 -5.53 2.78
N GLU A 130 -17.79 -4.80 3.70
CA GLU A 130 -16.99 -3.60 3.37
C GLU A 130 -17.73 -2.60 2.46
N ASN A 131 -19.04 -2.41 2.72
CA ASN A 131 -19.92 -1.55 1.92
C ASN A 131 -19.97 -1.91 0.41
N ARG A 132 -19.77 -3.18 0.08
CA ARG A 132 -19.92 -3.75 -1.26
C ARG A 132 -20.87 -4.92 -1.27
N THR A 133 -21.64 -5.03 -2.35
CA THR A 133 -22.48 -6.21 -2.58
C THR A 133 -21.59 -7.37 -3.00
N MET A 134 -21.55 -8.40 -2.16
CA MET A 134 -20.76 -9.62 -2.34
C MET A 134 -21.70 -10.75 -2.76
N VAL A 135 -21.39 -11.39 -3.88
CA VAL A 135 -22.21 -12.47 -4.45
C VAL A 135 -21.29 -13.65 -4.78
N PRO A 136 -21.78 -14.91 -4.68
CA PRO A 136 -20.99 -16.07 -5.06
C PRO A 136 -20.41 -15.95 -6.46
N LEU A 137 -19.10 -16.15 -6.55
CA LEU A 137 -18.30 -15.96 -7.76
C LEU A 137 -18.86 -16.70 -8.97
N ARG A 138 -19.18 -17.99 -8.82
CA ARG A 138 -19.70 -18.81 -9.92
C ARG A 138 -21.05 -18.32 -10.42
N THR A 139 -21.90 -17.80 -9.54
CA THR A 139 -23.19 -17.24 -9.94
C THR A 139 -23.01 -16.02 -10.84
N ILE A 140 -22.04 -15.15 -10.55
CA ILE A 140 -21.73 -14.02 -11.44
C ILE A 140 -21.06 -14.53 -12.72
N CYS A 141 -20.01 -15.32 -12.59
CA CYS A 141 -19.15 -15.67 -13.71
C CYS A 141 -19.80 -16.69 -14.66
N GLU A 142 -20.29 -17.80 -14.15
CA GLU A 142 -20.83 -18.91 -14.95
C GLU A 142 -22.27 -18.60 -15.38
N ASP A 143 -23.15 -18.26 -14.44
CA ASP A 143 -24.58 -18.13 -14.74
C ASP A 143 -24.93 -16.80 -15.45
N VAL A 144 -24.33 -15.69 -15.04
CA VAL A 144 -24.65 -14.36 -15.58
C VAL A 144 -23.77 -13.97 -16.77
N LEU A 145 -22.45 -14.17 -16.65
CA LEU A 145 -21.48 -13.66 -17.63
C LEU A 145 -21.01 -14.70 -18.66
N GLY A 146 -21.38 -15.98 -18.49
CA GLY A 146 -20.99 -17.06 -19.40
C GLY A 146 -19.48 -17.33 -19.43
N LYS A 147 -18.81 -17.16 -18.29
CA LYS A 147 -17.39 -17.42 -18.07
C LYS A 147 -17.18 -18.75 -17.35
N VAL A 148 -15.95 -19.23 -17.34
CA VAL A 148 -15.54 -20.44 -16.62
C VAL A 148 -14.64 -20.04 -15.45
N VAL A 149 -14.87 -20.66 -14.29
CA VAL A 149 -14.07 -20.42 -13.08
C VAL A 149 -13.12 -21.57 -12.81
N GLY A 150 -11.82 -21.29 -12.76
CA GLY A 150 -10.79 -22.17 -12.22
C GLY A 150 -10.54 -21.87 -10.74
N TYR A 151 -10.24 -22.89 -9.94
CA TYR A 151 -9.85 -22.74 -8.56
C TYR A 151 -8.80 -23.76 -8.16
N ASP A 152 -7.65 -23.30 -7.67
CA ASP A 152 -6.68 -24.13 -6.99
C ASP A 152 -5.95 -23.34 -5.91
N SER A 153 -5.83 -23.91 -4.72
CA SER A 153 -4.95 -23.41 -3.67
C SER A 153 -5.10 -21.91 -3.37
N LYS A 154 -6.36 -21.44 -3.26
CA LYS A 154 -6.78 -20.03 -3.07
C LYS A 154 -6.63 -19.10 -4.27
N VAL A 155 -6.05 -19.58 -5.37
CA VAL A 155 -6.02 -18.89 -6.65
C VAL A 155 -7.28 -19.20 -7.42
N ILE A 156 -7.87 -18.17 -8.00
CA ILE A 156 -9.07 -18.22 -8.82
C ILE A 156 -8.71 -17.66 -10.17
N THR A 157 -9.17 -18.30 -11.24
CA THR A 157 -9.12 -17.75 -12.60
C THR A 157 -10.53 -17.63 -13.17
N VAL A 158 -10.77 -16.60 -13.96
CA VAL A 158 -12.03 -16.41 -14.68
C VAL A 158 -11.72 -16.07 -16.13
N SER A 159 -12.28 -16.84 -17.05
CA SER A 159 -11.95 -16.77 -18.48
C SER A 159 -13.09 -17.30 -19.34
N LEU A 160 -13.00 -17.14 -20.67
CA LEU A 160 -13.96 -17.74 -21.61
C LEU A 160 -13.83 -19.27 -21.74
N LYS A 161 -12.62 -19.79 -21.54
CA LYS A 161 -12.31 -21.23 -21.61
C LYS A 161 -11.60 -21.67 -20.34
N PRO A 162 -11.74 -22.95 -19.93
CA PRO A 162 -11.05 -23.45 -18.75
C PRO A 162 -9.54 -23.20 -18.82
N ILE A 163 -8.96 -22.66 -17.76
CA ILE A 163 -7.51 -22.53 -17.56
C ILE A 163 -7.07 -23.66 -16.64
N VAL A 164 -6.05 -24.42 -17.06
CA VAL A 164 -5.45 -25.45 -16.22
C VAL A 164 -4.45 -24.78 -15.29
N LEU A 165 -4.73 -24.81 -13.99
CA LEU A 165 -3.87 -24.26 -12.96
C LEU A 165 -2.86 -25.33 -12.54
N ASP A 166 -1.67 -25.31 -13.14
CA ASP A 166 -0.55 -26.11 -12.65
C ASP A 166 0.18 -25.41 -11.48
N THR A 167 1.06 -26.17 -10.81
CA THR A 167 1.79 -25.69 -9.64
C THR A 167 2.67 -24.46 -9.93
N VAL A 168 3.24 -24.34 -11.13
CA VAL A 168 4.11 -23.22 -11.50
C VAL A 168 3.27 -21.96 -11.63
N MET A 169 2.20 -22.02 -12.43
CA MET A 169 1.27 -20.92 -12.64
C MET A 169 0.63 -20.45 -11.33
N VAL A 170 0.21 -21.38 -10.46
CA VAL A 170 -0.35 -21.05 -9.15
C VAL A 170 0.65 -20.30 -8.27
N ASN A 171 1.92 -20.69 -8.29
CA ASN A 171 2.96 -20.02 -7.51
C ASN A 171 3.29 -18.63 -8.06
N GLU A 172 3.32 -18.47 -9.38
CA GLU A 172 3.50 -17.16 -10.02
C GLU A 172 2.33 -16.21 -9.72
N LEU A 173 1.09 -16.70 -9.84
CA LEU A 173 -0.10 -15.93 -9.49
C LEU A 173 -0.11 -15.55 -8.01
N LYS A 174 0.22 -16.47 -7.09
CA LYS A 174 0.39 -16.13 -5.66
C LYS A 174 1.47 -15.08 -5.45
N THR A 175 2.56 -15.16 -6.22
CA THR A 175 3.62 -14.18 -6.17
C THR A 175 3.14 -12.83 -6.69
N LYS A 176 2.26 -12.74 -7.68
CA LYS A 176 1.75 -11.44 -8.16
C LYS A 176 0.61 -10.89 -7.29
N ILE A 177 -0.45 -11.66 -7.09
CA ILE A 177 -1.69 -11.17 -6.45
C ILE A 177 -1.92 -11.71 -5.04
N GLY A 178 -1.13 -12.69 -4.57
CA GLY A 178 -1.16 -13.15 -3.18
C GLY A 178 -0.29 -12.32 -2.23
N GLN A 179 0.18 -11.14 -2.65
CA GLN A 179 1.16 -10.36 -1.89
C GLN A 179 0.59 -9.56 -0.71
N ALA A 180 -0.72 -9.46 -0.58
CA ALA A 180 -1.38 -8.54 0.34
C ALA A 180 -2.54 -9.25 1.05
N ILE A 181 -2.23 -10.20 1.92
CA ILE A 181 -3.26 -10.93 2.68
C ILE A 181 -3.47 -10.23 4.02
N LYS A 182 -4.73 -9.96 4.36
CA LYS A 182 -5.09 -9.39 5.66
C LYS A 182 -4.84 -10.36 6.81
N VAL A 183 -4.33 -9.83 7.90
CA VAL A 183 -4.12 -10.56 9.15
C VAL A 183 -5.40 -10.53 9.99
N ASN A 184 -5.86 -11.68 10.49
CA ASN A 184 -7.13 -11.77 11.21
C ASN A 184 -6.97 -11.78 12.74
N SER A 185 -5.76 -12.04 13.25
CA SER A 185 -5.49 -12.09 14.68
C SER A 185 -4.03 -11.82 15.02
N MET A 186 -3.79 -11.39 16.27
CA MET A 186 -2.43 -11.23 16.78
C MET A 186 -1.66 -12.57 16.82
N MET A 187 -2.35 -13.68 17.04
CA MET A 187 -1.75 -15.02 17.01
C MET A 187 -1.21 -15.37 15.62
N GLU A 188 -1.98 -15.06 14.58
CA GLU A 188 -1.57 -15.24 13.19
C GLU A 188 -0.37 -14.35 12.86
N LEU A 189 -0.40 -13.06 13.26
CA LEU A 189 0.71 -12.14 13.09
C LEU A 189 2.00 -12.66 13.74
N ASN A 190 1.92 -13.06 15.01
CA ASN A 190 3.06 -13.59 15.75
C ASN A 190 3.63 -14.86 15.13
N LYS A 191 2.76 -15.73 14.58
CA LYS A 191 3.19 -16.94 13.88
C LYS A 191 3.94 -16.61 12.58
N ILE A 192 3.43 -15.65 11.80
CA ILE A 192 4.09 -15.16 10.58
C ILE A 192 5.48 -14.59 10.94
N MET A 193 5.54 -13.73 11.96
CA MET A 193 6.78 -13.10 12.41
C MET A 193 7.80 -14.11 12.95
N SER A 194 7.36 -15.07 13.77
CA SER A 194 8.24 -16.13 14.28
C SER A 194 8.83 -16.98 13.16
N GLY A 195 8.04 -17.25 12.12
CA GLY A 195 8.50 -17.94 10.92
C GLY A 195 9.63 -17.18 10.20
N MET A 196 9.56 -15.84 10.13
CA MET A 196 10.62 -15.02 9.53
C MET A 196 11.94 -15.09 10.34
N THR A 197 11.86 -15.11 11.67
CA THR A 197 13.06 -15.16 12.54
C THR A 197 13.85 -16.46 12.41
N LEU A 198 13.18 -17.62 12.29
CA LEU A 198 13.84 -18.93 12.19
C LEU A 198 14.73 -19.07 10.93
N TYR A 199 14.30 -18.54 9.78
CA TYR A 199 15.05 -18.65 8.52
C TYR A 199 16.32 -17.79 8.49
N ALA A 200 16.34 -16.65 9.21
CA ALA A 200 17.53 -15.80 9.27
C ALA A 200 18.66 -16.45 10.08
N THR A 201 18.33 -17.14 11.18
CA THR A 201 19.31 -17.87 12.01
C THR A 201 20.02 -19.02 11.28
N GLU A 202 19.40 -19.65 10.27
CA GLU A 202 20.06 -20.69 9.47
C GLU A 202 21.09 -20.12 8.47
N ARG A 203 20.91 -18.88 8.01
CA ARG A 203 21.85 -18.22 7.08
C ARG A 203 23.09 -17.64 7.74
N ASP A 204 23.02 -17.21 9.00
CA ASP A 204 24.20 -16.69 9.72
C ASP A 204 25.32 -17.75 9.87
N SER A 205 25.00 -19.03 9.67
CA SER A 205 25.98 -20.12 9.62
C SER A 205 26.72 -20.27 8.27
N LYS A 206 26.35 -19.50 7.23
CA LYS A 206 26.92 -19.60 5.86
C LYS A 206 27.00 -18.25 5.13
N ASN A 207 27.59 -17.22 5.74
CA ASN A 207 27.86 -15.98 5.01
C ASN A 207 29.37 -15.77 4.75
N GLU A 208 29.82 -16.28 3.59
CA GLU A 208 30.86 -15.60 2.82
C GLU A 208 30.19 -14.47 2.03
N SER A 209 30.79 -13.29 2.08
CA SER A 209 30.32 -12.05 1.49
C SER A 209 30.08 -12.15 -0.02
N LEU A 210 28.83 -12.07 -0.46
CA LEU A 210 28.47 -11.74 -1.83
C LEU A 210 27.97 -10.29 -1.86
N ALA A 211 28.72 -9.43 -2.53
CA ALA A 211 28.32 -8.07 -2.82
C ALA A 211 27.02 -8.07 -3.66
N PRO A 212 26.12 -7.09 -3.49
CA PRO A 212 24.90 -7.01 -4.28
C PRO A 212 25.26 -6.81 -5.75
N SER A 213 24.79 -7.71 -6.62
CA SER A 213 24.74 -7.47 -8.06
C SER A 213 23.88 -6.23 -8.31
N ALA A 214 24.38 -5.31 -9.14
CA ALA A 214 23.64 -4.15 -9.61
C ALA A 214 22.33 -4.60 -10.26
N GLY A 215 21.22 -4.40 -9.53
CA GLY A 215 19.87 -4.62 -10.03
C GLY A 215 19.42 -3.49 -10.94
N ASP A 216 18.53 -3.83 -11.86
CA ASP A 216 17.93 -2.95 -12.85
C ASP A 216 17.51 -1.59 -12.28
N TYR A 217 17.91 -0.53 -12.97
CA TYR A 217 17.53 0.84 -12.64
C TYR A 217 16.02 1.01 -12.83
N THR A 218 15.28 1.22 -11.74
CA THR A 218 13.90 1.65 -11.81
C THR A 218 13.86 3.02 -12.47
N SER A 219 13.07 3.17 -13.55
CA SER A 219 12.89 4.45 -14.22
C SER A 219 12.44 5.51 -13.22
N THR A 220 13.29 6.51 -13.03
CA THR A 220 13.02 7.65 -12.17
C THR A 220 12.00 8.54 -12.87
N ASN A 221 10.81 8.65 -12.27
CA ASN A 221 9.88 9.78 -12.50
C ASN A 221 8.96 9.70 -13.73
N GLU A 222 7.93 8.83 -13.68
CA GLU A 222 6.70 9.04 -14.45
C GLU A 222 5.81 10.05 -13.71
N GLN A 223 5.94 11.35 -14.01
CA GLN A 223 5.03 12.36 -13.47
C GLN A 223 3.66 12.19 -14.12
N VAL A 224 2.70 11.69 -13.35
CA VAL A 224 1.31 11.51 -13.80
C VAL A 224 0.54 12.81 -13.57
N ALA A 225 -0.31 13.18 -14.52
CA ALA A 225 -1.14 14.38 -14.41
C ALA A 225 -1.95 14.38 -13.10
N GLY A 226 -1.91 15.50 -12.35
CA GLY A 226 -2.64 15.65 -11.09
C GLY A 226 -1.91 15.17 -9.84
N VAL A 227 -0.70 14.61 -9.97
CA VAL A 227 0.16 14.22 -8.85
C VAL A 227 1.17 15.33 -8.57
N SER A 228 1.27 15.76 -7.31
CA SER A 228 2.24 16.74 -6.85
C SER A 228 3.21 16.09 -5.85
N GLU A 229 4.49 16.44 -5.98
CA GLU A 229 5.55 16.01 -5.07
C GLU A 229 5.82 17.09 -4.02
N ALA A 230 6.31 16.67 -2.84
CA ALA A 230 6.76 17.60 -1.82
C ALA A 230 8.07 18.27 -2.25
N ASP A 231 8.34 19.44 -1.70
CA ASP A 231 9.62 20.15 -1.91
C ASP A 231 9.92 20.97 -0.66
N VAL A 232 11.15 21.46 -0.52
CA VAL A 232 11.57 22.37 0.54
C VAL A 232 10.98 23.76 0.34
N ILE A 233 10.69 24.14 -0.91
CA ILE A 233 10.12 25.44 -1.28
C ILE A 233 8.84 25.22 -2.09
N LYS A 234 7.74 25.85 -1.67
CA LYS A 234 6.46 25.83 -2.39
C LYS A 234 5.87 27.23 -2.48
N THR A 235 5.01 27.45 -3.47
CA THR A 235 4.24 28.69 -3.62
C THR A 235 2.82 28.37 -4.03
N ASP A 236 1.86 29.15 -3.52
CA ASP A 236 0.46 29.13 -3.95
C ASP A 236 0.11 30.32 -4.87
N GLY A 237 1.13 31.08 -5.29
CA GLY A 237 1.02 32.32 -6.07
C GLY A 237 0.95 33.59 -5.22
N LYS A 238 0.44 33.52 -4.00
CA LYS A 238 0.36 34.66 -3.06
C LYS A 238 1.45 34.59 -2.00
N TYR A 239 1.72 33.41 -1.47
CA TYR A 239 2.73 33.16 -0.45
C TYR A 239 3.80 32.17 -0.94
N ILE A 240 5.02 32.37 -0.44
CA ILE A 240 6.17 31.49 -0.61
C ILE A 240 6.44 30.84 0.74
N TYR A 241 6.48 29.51 0.75
CA TYR A 241 6.70 28.69 1.92
C TYR A 241 8.10 28.06 1.80
N VAL A 242 8.91 28.20 2.83
CA VAL A 242 10.30 27.71 2.84
C VAL A 242 10.54 26.89 4.09
N ALA A 243 10.89 25.62 3.91
CA ALA A 243 11.30 24.73 4.98
C ALA A 243 12.80 24.85 5.28
N LEU A 244 13.15 25.09 6.54
CA LEU A 244 14.52 25.35 6.99
C LEU A 244 14.95 24.37 8.09
N GLY A 245 14.53 23.11 8.00
CA GLY A 245 14.86 22.06 8.96
C GLY A 245 14.20 22.22 10.33
N LYS A 246 14.39 23.35 11.01
CA LYS A 246 13.82 23.64 12.34
C LYS A 246 12.67 24.65 12.30
N SER A 247 12.49 25.35 11.20
CA SER A 247 11.37 26.26 11.03
C SER A 247 10.81 26.24 9.62
N ILE A 248 9.56 26.66 9.47
CA ILE A 248 8.97 27.05 8.19
C ILE A 248 8.80 28.55 8.19
N LYS A 249 9.29 29.22 7.15
CA LYS A 249 9.06 30.65 6.95
C LYS A 249 8.04 30.86 5.85
N ILE A 250 7.09 31.77 6.10
CA ILE A 250 6.02 32.13 5.19
C ILE A 250 6.23 33.57 4.76
N TYR A 251 6.35 33.78 3.46
CA TYR A 251 6.56 35.10 2.87
C TYR A 251 5.43 35.48 1.94
N LEU A 252 4.97 36.73 1.98
CA LEU A 252 4.13 37.29 0.93
C LEU A 252 4.98 37.53 -0.33
N ALA A 253 4.53 37.01 -1.47
CA ALA A 253 5.15 37.24 -2.76
C ALA A 253 4.87 38.69 -3.21
N ASN A 254 5.91 39.53 -3.20
CA ASN A 254 5.79 40.96 -3.50
C ASN A 254 6.84 41.40 -4.53
N ASN A 255 6.62 41.02 -5.80
CA ASN A 255 7.41 41.45 -6.97
C ASN A 255 8.95 41.42 -6.77
N GLY A 256 9.46 40.30 -6.25
CA GLY A 256 10.90 40.09 -6.02
C GLY A 256 11.40 40.50 -4.63
N ASN A 257 10.59 41.16 -3.81
CA ASN A 257 10.89 41.55 -2.43
C ASN A 257 9.96 40.83 -1.43
N PRO A 258 10.16 39.52 -1.18
CA PRO A 258 9.31 38.75 -0.29
C PRO A 258 9.30 39.31 1.14
N ILE A 259 8.10 39.44 1.73
CA ILE A 259 7.91 39.99 3.08
C ILE A 259 7.56 38.83 4.01
N LEU A 260 8.35 38.62 5.07
CA LEU A 260 8.06 37.58 6.07
C LEU A 260 6.75 37.91 6.80
N THR A 261 5.75 37.03 6.69
CA THR A 261 4.46 37.18 7.37
C THR A 261 4.38 36.34 8.63
N ASP A 262 5.00 35.17 8.63
CA ASP A 262 4.97 34.24 9.76
C ASP A 262 6.16 33.27 9.77
N GLU A 263 6.44 32.72 10.95
CA GLU A 263 7.44 31.68 11.15
C GLU A 263 6.93 30.61 12.10
N ILE A 264 6.88 29.36 11.63
CA ILE A 264 6.55 28.18 12.43
C ILE A 264 7.87 27.62 12.94
N VAL A 265 8.07 27.60 14.26
CA VAL A 265 9.32 27.13 14.88
C VAL A 265 9.10 25.81 15.60
N MET A 266 9.88 24.79 15.24
CA MET A 266 9.92 23.51 15.94
C MET A 266 10.85 23.59 17.15
N SER A 267 10.28 23.43 18.34
CA SER A 267 11.04 23.45 19.60
C SER A 267 11.40 22.04 20.04
N VAL A 268 12.49 21.94 20.81
CA VAL A 268 12.86 20.69 21.50
C VAL A 268 12.03 20.59 22.77
N ASP A 269 11.41 19.44 23.01
CA ASP A 269 10.72 19.17 24.26
C ASP A 269 11.76 19.07 25.40
N PRO A 270 11.68 19.92 26.43
CA PRO A 270 12.67 19.97 27.50
C PRO A 270 12.64 18.75 28.42
N ASN A 271 11.51 18.02 28.48
CA ASN A 271 11.35 16.86 29.34
C ASN A 271 11.75 15.56 28.64
N THR A 272 11.44 15.46 27.35
CA THR A 272 11.65 14.22 26.58
C THR A 272 12.86 14.27 25.64
N GLY A 273 13.45 15.46 25.44
CA GLY A 273 14.52 15.67 24.46
C GLY A 273 14.06 15.43 23.02
N GLN A 274 12.75 15.34 22.77
CA GLN A 274 12.22 15.12 21.43
C GLN A 274 12.33 16.39 20.59
N TYR A 275 12.70 16.22 19.33
CA TYR A 275 12.79 17.31 18.37
C TYR A 275 12.21 16.88 17.03
N ILE A 276 11.69 17.85 16.30
CA ILE A 276 11.21 17.66 14.93
C ILE A 276 12.22 18.27 13.96
N GLN A 277 12.58 17.50 12.94
CA GLN A 277 13.35 17.95 11.81
C GLN A 277 12.50 17.88 10.55
N LEU A 278 12.18 19.04 10.00
CA LEU A 278 11.39 19.24 8.79
C LEU A 278 12.21 18.93 7.56
N THR A 279 11.58 18.27 6.58
CA THR A 279 12.24 17.84 5.35
C THR A 279 11.57 18.41 4.12
N GLU A 280 10.25 18.35 4.04
CA GLU A 280 9.51 18.67 2.83
C GLU A 280 8.10 19.22 3.14
N ILE A 281 7.52 19.96 2.19
CA ILE A 281 6.22 20.63 2.35
C ILE A 281 5.33 20.47 1.11
N TYR A 282 4.02 20.53 1.35
CA TYR A 282 2.99 20.79 0.34
C TYR A 282 2.25 22.08 0.67
N ALA A 283 2.09 22.95 -0.31
CA ALA A 283 1.25 24.14 -0.19
C ALA A 283 0.05 24.01 -1.14
N ASP A 284 -1.14 24.30 -0.62
CA ASP A 284 -2.36 24.38 -1.41
C ASP A 284 -3.29 25.44 -0.82
N LYS A 285 -3.20 26.66 -1.37
CA LYS A 285 -4.02 27.82 -1.01
C LYS A 285 -4.05 28.07 0.50
N GLU A 286 -5.11 27.61 1.17
CA GLU A 286 -5.35 27.83 2.60
C GLU A 286 -4.76 26.74 3.50
N ARG A 287 -4.01 25.80 2.93
CA ARG A 287 -3.42 24.67 3.65
C ARG A 287 -1.93 24.55 3.36
N LEU A 288 -1.18 24.38 4.43
CA LEU A 288 0.23 24.01 4.40
C LEU A 288 0.38 22.67 5.13
N VAL A 289 0.88 21.67 4.43
CA VAL A 289 1.27 20.38 5.01
C VAL A 289 2.78 20.36 5.13
N VAL A 290 3.27 20.05 6.31
CA VAL A 290 4.68 20.05 6.67
C VAL A 290 5.07 18.65 7.09
N LEU A 291 6.07 18.08 6.42
CA LEU A 291 6.58 16.75 6.69
C LEU A 291 7.97 16.81 7.30
N GLY A 292 8.29 15.80 8.10
CA GLY A 292 9.58 15.68 8.74
C GLY A 292 9.72 14.40 9.54
N THR A 293 10.72 14.39 10.41
CA THR A 293 10.98 13.29 11.34
C THR A 293 10.99 13.84 12.75
N ARG A 294 10.29 13.17 13.66
CA ARG A 294 10.46 13.35 15.10
C ARG A 294 11.41 12.27 15.62
N ASN A 295 12.48 12.75 16.25
CA ASN A 295 13.48 11.92 16.92
C ASN A 295 13.65 12.40 18.37
N SER A 296 14.46 11.69 19.15
CA SER A 296 14.80 12.08 20.52
C SER A 296 16.31 12.15 20.71
N TYR A 297 16.78 13.15 21.46
CA TYR A 297 18.19 13.32 21.82
C TYR A 297 18.74 12.27 22.80
N TYR A 298 17.88 11.39 23.36
CA TYR A 298 18.32 10.28 24.21
C TYR A 298 19.33 9.34 23.51
N ASP A 299 19.54 9.49 22.20
CA ASP A 299 20.56 8.75 21.44
C ASP A 299 22.02 9.22 21.59
N TRP A 300 22.30 10.44 22.08
CA TRP A 300 23.69 10.92 22.15
C TRP A 300 24.13 11.40 23.53
N ILE A 301 23.20 11.92 24.35
CA ILE A 301 23.58 12.49 25.65
C ILE A 301 23.49 11.39 26.70
N ARG A 302 24.58 10.62 26.83
CA ARG A 302 24.87 9.94 28.09
C ARG A 302 25.28 11.03 29.09
N PRO A 303 24.59 11.24 30.22
CA PRO A 303 25.29 11.75 31.38
C PRO A 303 26.46 10.79 31.58
N ILE A 304 27.71 11.27 31.59
CA ILE A 304 28.82 10.46 32.09
C ILE A 304 28.40 10.15 33.54
N PRO A 305 28.07 8.90 33.89
CA PRO A 305 27.81 8.60 35.28
C PRO A 305 29.09 8.96 36.02
N GLU A 306 29.01 9.72 37.11
CA GLU A 306 30.15 9.84 38.02
C GLU A 306 30.68 8.42 38.27
N PRO A 307 32.01 8.22 38.32
CA PRO A 307 32.59 6.88 38.38
C PRO A 307 31.97 6.11 39.54
N MET A 308 31.04 5.21 39.22
CA MET A 308 30.37 4.39 40.21
C MET A 308 31.35 3.28 40.58
N GLU A 309 31.92 3.37 41.78
CA GLU A 309 32.70 2.27 42.34
C GLU A 309 31.80 1.04 42.52
N ASN A 310 32.23 -0.11 41.99
CA ASN A 310 31.60 -1.44 42.06
C ASN A 310 30.33 -1.67 41.21
N ILE A 311 30.45 -1.63 39.88
CA ILE A 311 29.41 -2.19 38.99
C ILE A 311 29.80 -3.61 38.57
N GLU A 312 29.03 -4.60 39.01
CA GLU A 312 29.02 -5.93 38.38
C GLU A 312 28.63 -5.79 36.91
N ARG A 313 29.33 -6.47 35.99
CA ARG A 313 29.05 -6.44 34.55
C ARG A 313 27.57 -6.72 34.29
N SER A 314 26.82 -5.66 34.04
CA SER A 314 25.40 -5.73 33.70
C SER A 314 25.24 -5.48 32.21
N ILE A 315 24.33 -6.21 31.56
CA ILE A 315 23.93 -5.93 30.18
C ILE A 315 23.19 -4.58 30.20
N MET A 316 23.65 -3.62 29.40
CA MET A 316 23.00 -2.32 29.25
C MET A 316 21.54 -2.54 28.83
N PRO A 317 20.54 -1.92 29.49
CA PRO A 317 19.17 -2.01 29.03
C PRO A 317 19.07 -1.52 27.59
N TYR A 318 18.45 -2.30 26.71
CA TYR A 318 18.17 -1.88 25.35
C TYR A 318 16.94 -0.97 25.38
N TRP A 319 17.13 0.33 25.16
CA TRP A 319 16.04 1.26 24.94
C TRP A 319 15.81 1.36 23.43
N GLU A 320 14.65 0.90 22.98
CA GLU A 320 14.31 0.91 21.58
C GLU A 320 14.05 2.36 21.13
N ASN A 321 14.90 2.84 20.23
CA ASN A 321 14.82 4.19 19.71
C ASN A 321 13.70 4.28 18.68
N LYS A 322 12.60 4.95 19.04
CA LYS A 322 11.45 5.14 18.16
C LYS A 322 11.59 6.44 17.38
N SER A 323 11.78 6.31 16.08
CA SER A 323 11.65 7.41 15.12
C SER A 323 10.21 7.48 14.62
N TYR A 324 9.69 8.69 14.43
CA TYR A 324 8.35 8.92 13.88
C TYR A 324 8.43 9.82 12.67
N THR A 325 7.70 9.46 11.62
CA THR A 325 7.35 10.37 10.53
C THR A 325 6.36 11.39 11.06
N TYR A 326 6.71 12.67 10.95
CA TYR A 326 5.91 13.79 11.39
C TYR A 326 5.16 14.42 10.21
N CYS A 327 3.88 14.73 10.41
CA CYS A 327 3.04 15.46 9.46
C CYS A 327 2.20 16.49 10.21
N GLY A 328 2.52 17.77 10.04
CA GLY A 328 1.76 18.91 10.56
C GLY A 328 0.91 19.54 9.47
N VAL A 329 -0.38 19.76 9.74
CA VAL A 329 -1.32 20.43 8.84
C VAL A 329 -1.73 21.76 9.44
N TYR A 330 -1.44 22.84 8.70
CA TYR A 330 -1.68 24.21 9.10
C TYR A 330 -2.73 24.87 8.19
N SER A 331 -3.61 25.68 8.78
CA SER A 331 -4.39 26.67 8.02
C SER A 331 -3.56 27.93 7.86
N ILE A 332 -3.61 28.52 6.66
CA ILE A 332 -3.03 29.82 6.36
C ILE A 332 -4.16 30.82 6.17
N ASP A 333 -4.18 31.89 6.96
CA ASP A 333 -5.19 32.94 6.84
C ASP A 333 -4.91 33.92 5.69
N GLN A 334 -5.81 34.86 5.47
CA GLN A 334 -5.68 35.89 4.43
C GLN A 334 -4.48 36.83 4.60
N ASN A 335 -3.86 36.86 5.79
CA ASN A 335 -2.68 37.66 6.13
C ASN A 335 -1.38 36.83 6.11
N GLY A 336 -1.47 35.53 5.81
CA GLY A 336 -0.32 34.63 5.79
C GLY A 336 0.09 34.16 7.19
N LYS A 337 -0.82 34.25 8.18
CA LYS A 337 -0.63 33.68 9.51
C LYS A 337 -1.03 32.21 9.53
N SER A 338 -0.18 31.40 10.14
CA SER A 338 -0.35 29.97 10.24
C SER A 338 -0.97 29.55 11.57
N GLN A 339 -1.82 28.52 11.52
CA GLN A 339 -2.39 27.88 12.70
C GLN A 339 -2.38 26.37 12.53
N LEU A 340 -1.81 25.63 13.49
CA LEU A 340 -1.82 24.17 13.48
C LEU A 340 -3.25 23.66 13.69
N ILE A 341 -3.72 22.83 12.77
CA ILE A 341 -5.05 22.19 12.83
C ILE A 341 -4.93 20.73 13.25
N LYS A 342 -3.89 20.04 12.75
CA LYS A 342 -3.68 18.62 12.95
C LYS A 342 -2.20 18.29 12.92
N GLU A 343 -1.78 17.54 13.92
CA GLU A 343 -0.53 16.80 13.92
C GLU A 343 -0.83 15.30 13.79
N LEU A 344 -0.18 14.67 12.82
CA LEU A 344 -0.18 13.24 12.55
C LEU A 344 1.25 12.72 12.66
N GLU A 345 1.42 11.64 13.42
CA GLU A 345 2.70 10.97 13.56
C GLU A 345 2.54 9.49 13.31
N ILE A 346 3.48 8.90 12.58
CA ILE A 346 3.47 7.48 12.22
C ILE A 346 4.85 6.91 12.55
N GLU A 347 4.89 5.82 13.31
CA GLU A 347 6.14 5.16 13.69
C GLU A 347 6.89 4.65 12.45
N GLY A 348 8.19 4.94 12.39
CA GLY A 348 9.06 4.63 11.26
C GLY A 348 9.50 5.86 10.46
N SER A 349 10.21 5.60 9.38
CA SER A 349 10.79 6.62 8.50
C SER A 349 9.91 6.86 7.28
N LEU A 350 9.91 8.09 6.77
CA LEU A 350 9.20 8.43 5.55
C LEU A 350 9.97 7.89 4.34
N LEU A 351 9.32 7.06 3.54
CA LEU A 351 9.88 6.53 2.29
C LEU A 351 9.52 7.42 1.11
N SER A 352 8.24 7.81 1.01
CA SER A 352 7.75 8.71 -0.02
C SER A 352 6.45 9.39 0.40
N SER A 353 6.20 10.55 -0.19
CA SER A 353 4.94 11.26 -0.08
C SER A 353 4.43 11.68 -1.45
N ARG A 354 3.12 11.72 -1.64
CA ARG A 354 2.47 12.21 -2.86
C ARG A 354 1.18 12.94 -2.53
N LYS A 355 0.92 14.05 -3.19
CA LYS A 355 -0.39 14.71 -3.15
C LYS A 355 -1.15 14.41 -4.43
N ILE A 356 -2.38 13.90 -4.30
CA ILE A 356 -3.31 13.69 -5.41
C ILE A 356 -4.60 14.42 -5.05
N ASN A 357 -5.02 15.37 -5.89
CA ASN A 357 -6.13 16.26 -5.61
C ASN A 357 -5.96 16.96 -4.24
N ASN A 358 -6.87 16.71 -3.30
CA ASN A 358 -6.89 17.30 -1.96
C ASN A 358 -6.36 16.36 -0.87
N VAL A 359 -5.74 15.22 -1.25
CA VAL A 359 -5.26 14.21 -0.31
C VAL A 359 -3.74 14.06 -0.41
N VAL A 360 -3.06 14.07 0.73
CA VAL A 360 -1.63 13.75 0.85
C VAL A 360 -1.50 12.31 1.34
N TYR A 361 -0.88 11.48 0.53
CA TYR A 361 -0.53 10.10 0.80
C TYR A 361 0.90 10.04 1.32
N LEU A 362 1.10 9.30 2.41
CA LEU A 362 2.41 9.06 3.03
C LEU A 362 2.68 7.56 3.03
N VAL A 363 3.88 7.18 2.62
CA VAL A 363 4.38 5.81 2.72
C VAL A 363 5.54 5.81 3.71
N THR A 364 5.37 5.09 4.82
CA THR A 364 6.36 5.00 5.89
C THR A 364 6.85 3.58 6.05
N ASN A 365 8.11 3.39 6.39
CA ASN A 365 8.70 2.10 6.70
C ASN A 365 9.16 2.02 8.17
N LYS A 366 8.75 0.96 8.85
CA LYS A 366 9.26 0.58 10.17
C LYS A 366 10.08 -0.69 10.00
N TYR A 367 11.34 -0.64 10.41
CA TYR A 367 12.18 -1.84 10.48
C TYR A 367 11.82 -2.64 11.74
N LEU A 368 11.68 -3.95 11.58
CA LEU A 368 11.50 -4.87 12.69
C LEU A 368 12.85 -5.55 12.96
N TYR A 369 13.40 -5.36 14.15
CA TYR A 369 14.67 -5.98 14.54
C TYR A 369 14.45 -7.41 15.05
N TYR A 370 15.47 -8.28 14.90
CA TYR A 370 15.38 -9.72 15.19
C TYR A 370 14.98 -10.09 16.64
N ASN A 371 15.13 -9.16 17.58
CA ASN A 371 14.71 -9.31 18.98
C ASN A 371 13.52 -8.39 19.34
N ALA A 372 12.77 -7.92 18.34
CA ALA A 372 11.61 -7.08 18.59
C ALA A 372 10.65 -7.84 19.52
N ASP A 373 10.29 -7.19 20.63
CA ASP A 373 9.23 -7.64 21.51
C ASP A 373 8.00 -7.96 20.64
N PRO A 374 7.40 -9.16 20.75
CA PRO A 374 6.14 -9.48 20.08
C PRO A 374 5.06 -8.39 20.29
N GLY A 375 5.14 -7.63 21.39
CA GLY A 375 4.28 -6.47 21.66
C GLY A 375 4.51 -5.24 20.78
N ASN A 376 5.62 -5.13 20.04
CA ASN A 376 6.00 -3.95 19.24
C ASN A 376 5.99 -4.18 17.71
N ILE A 377 5.36 -5.26 17.23
CA ILE A 377 5.27 -5.55 15.79
C ILE A 377 4.35 -4.56 15.08
N ILE A 378 3.25 -4.17 15.72
CA ILE A 378 2.25 -3.29 15.12
C ILE A 378 2.76 -1.85 15.12
N PRO A 379 2.78 -1.15 13.97
CA PRO A 379 3.11 0.26 13.93
C PRO A 379 2.12 1.08 14.75
N THR A 380 2.64 2.07 15.45
CA THR A 380 1.86 3.05 16.19
C THR A 380 1.72 4.36 15.41
N PHE A 381 0.62 5.06 15.62
CA PHE A 381 0.38 6.38 15.05
C PHE A 381 -0.34 7.27 16.06
N ARG A 382 -0.21 8.59 15.91
CA ARG A 382 -0.92 9.58 16.71
C ARG A 382 -1.62 10.56 15.77
N ASP A 383 -2.92 10.76 15.96
CA ASP A 383 -3.69 11.79 15.26
C ASP A 383 -4.36 12.67 16.31
N THR A 384 -3.84 13.88 16.46
CA THR A 384 -4.29 14.85 17.47
C THR A 384 -5.76 15.26 17.34
N THR A 385 -6.40 15.02 16.19
CA THR A 385 -7.84 15.25 16.01
C THR A 385 -8.71 14.13 16.61
N LYS A 386 -8.10 12.96 16.89
CA LYS A 386 -8.76 11.78 17.47
C LYS A 386 -8.34 11.54 18.91
N SER A 387 -7.04 11.54 19.18
CA SER A 387 -6.47 11.26 20.51
C SER A 387 -5.13 11.98 20.69
N LYS A 388 -4.79 12.28 21.95
CA LYS A 388 -3.46 12.78 22.32
C LYS A 388 -2.43 11.65 22.50
N ASP A 389 -2.90 10.42 22.64
CA ASP A 389 -2.07 9.24 22.85
C ASP A 389 -1.78 8.50 21.54
N PHE A 390 -0.69 7.75 21.52
CA PHE A 390 -0.40 6.84 20.41
C PHE A 390 -1.38 5.67 20.39
N MET A 391 -1.83 5.32 19.20
CA MET A 391 -2.73 4.22 18.92
C MET A 391 -2.02 3.21 18.02
N GLN A 392 -2.34 1.93 18.16
CA GLN A 392 -1.88 0.90 17.23
C GLN A 392 -2.77 0.89 15.98
N ILE A 393 -2.18 0.55 14.83
CA ILE A 393 -2.97 0.25 13.63
C ILE A 393 -3.83 -0.99 13.90
N PRO A 394 -5.13 -0.97 13.56
CA PRO A 394 -6.00 -2.14 13.70
C PRO A 394 -5.44 -3.35 12.95
N ILE A 395 -5.49 -4.54 13.57
CA ILE A 395 -4.89 -5.78 13.03
C ILE A 395 -5.46 -6.12 11.65
N ASP A 396 -6.76 -5.91 11.46
CA ASP A 396 -7.51 -6.15 10.22
C ASP A 396 -7.12 -5.19 9.07
N LYS A 397 -6.33 -4.16 9.37
CA LYS A 397 -5.70 -3.24 8.39
C LYS A 397 -4.25 -3.60 8.07
N ILE A 398 -3.70 -4.62 8.73
CA ILE A 398 -2.34 -5.12 8.48
C ILE A 398 -2.41 -6.18 7.38
N MET A 399 -1.59 -5.99 6.35
CA MET A 399 -1.40 -6.96 5.28
C MET A 399 0.02 -7.51 5.34
N TYR A 400 0.19 -8.77 4.95
CA TYR A 400 1.50 -9.40 4.87
C TYR A 400 1.72 -10.04 3.49
N TYR A 401 2.99 -10.13 3.12
CA TYR A 401 3.43 -10.83 1.93
C TYR A 401 3.94 -12.24 2.30
N PRO A 402 3.16 -13.32 2.06
CA PRO A 402 3.54 -14.68 2.44
C PRO A 402 4.84 -15.20 1.82
N ASN A 403 5.16 -14.76 0.60
CA ASN A 403 6.30 -15.29 -0.18
C ASN A 403 7.58 -14.45 -0.04
N ARG A 404 7.63 -13.48 0.87
CA ARG A 404 8.91 -12.82 1.22
C ARG A 404 9.73 -13.74 2.11
N LEU A 405 10.21 -14.84 1.54
CA LEU A 405 11.42 -15.49 2.03
C LEU A 405 12.50 -14.41 2.02
N SER A 406 13.11 -14.13 3.18
CA SER A 406 14.15 -13.10 3.29
C SER A 406 15.22 -13.37 2.25
N SER A 407 15.25 -12.52 1.22
CA SER A 407 16.23 -12.54 0.14
C SER A 407 17.62 -12.41 0.67
#